data_AF-A0A8I3A2X4-F1
#
_entry.id   AF-A0A8I3A2X4-F1
#
_cell.length_a   1.000
_cell.length_b   1.000
_cell.length_c   1.000
_cell.angle_alpha   90.00
_cell.angle_beta   90.00
_cell.angle_gamma   90.00
#
_symmetry.space_group_name_H-M   'P 1'
#
loop_
_entity.id
_entity.type
_entity.pdbx_description
1 polymer ?
#
loop_
_entity_poly.entity_id
_entity_poly.type
_entity_poly.pdbx_seq_one_letter_code
_entity_poly.pdbx_strand_id
1 'polypeptide(L)'
;MLLTTIELWVALDKIALKEIPMLTDYSPEVPTSLLEDLLLCKTASLLPSSPSPRIPLSLPLPVEQLVVGVFSDNHCEHLWCPLLQRISSLQSLKSRIEKAVQQEVDEKVDELENENARYAELKHEAANIEHKFGVNRRGYEYHDNNCYKCALERELST
;
A
#
# COMPACT_ATOMS: atom_id res chain seq x y z
N MET A 1 -14.23 37.74 -13.28
CA MET A 1 -13.72 37.08 -12.05
C MET A 1 -13.52 35.58 -12.24
N LEU A 2 -14.47 34.84 -12.85
CA LEU A 2 -14.28 33.41 -13.11
C LEU A 2 -13.14 33.12 -14.12
N LEU A 3 -13.06 33.90 -15.21
CA LEU A 3 -12.01 33.74 -16.22
C LEU A 3 -10.59 33.91 -15.65
N THR A 4 -10.37 34.93 -14.83
CA THR A 4 -9.09 35.17 -14.14
C THR A 4 -8.74 34.05 -13.16
N THR A 5 -9.74 33.44 -12.52
CA THR A 5 -9.53 32.27 -11.64
C THR A 5 -9.12 31.04 -12.45
N ILE A 6 -9.72 30.82 -13.62
CA ILE A 6 -9.36 29.71 -14.51
C ILE A 6 -7.95 29.92 -15.08
N GLU A 7 -7.58 31.13 -15.47
CA GLU A 7 -6.22 31.46 -15.94
C GLU A 7 -5.16 31.21 -14.85
N LEU A 8 -5.45 31.59 -13.60
CA LEU A 8 -4.59 31.30 -12.45
C LEU A 8 -4.46 29.79 -12.22
N TRP A 9 -5.56 29.05 -12.31
CA TRP A 9 -5.55 27.58 -12.20
C TRP A 9 -4.68 26.93 -13.28
N VAL A 10 -4.83 27.33 -14.54
CA VAL A 10 -4.00 26.83 -15.65
C VAL A 10 -2.53 27.19 -15.46
N ALA A 11 -2.22 28.37 -14.92
CA ALA A 11 -0.85 28.77 -14.63
C ALA A 11 -0.23 27.92 -13.51
N LEU A 12 -1.00 27.67 -12.44
CA LEU A 12 -0.57 26.81 -11.32
C LEU A 12 -0.40 25.35 -11.76
N ASP A 13 -1.34 24.83 -12.56
CA ASP A 13 -1.26 23.48 -13.12
C ASP A 13 0.00 23.30 -13.95
N LYS A 14 0.33 24.26 -14.84
CA LYS A 14 1.58 24.24 -15.61
C LYS A 14 2.85 24.26 -14.75
N ILE A 15 2.82 24.89 -13.57
CA ILE A 15 3.95 24.89 -12.64
C ILE A 15 4.01 23.54 -11.92
N ALA A 16 2.88 23.03 -11.44
CA ALA A 16 2.78 21.73 -10.81
C ALA A 16 3.24 20.59 -11.75
N LEU A 17 2.87 20.64 -13.03
CA LEU A 17 3.30 19.68 -14.06
C LEU A 17 4.82 19.74 -14.33
N LYS A 18 5.48 20.88 -14.09
CA LYS A 18 6.94 20.99 -14.23
C LYS A 18 7.68 20.35 -13.07
N GLU A 19 7.19 20.58 -11.85
CA GLU A 19 7.79 20.05 -10.63
C GLU A 19 7.46 18.57 -10.42
N ILE A 20 6.24 18.17 -10.81
CA ILE A 20 5.71 16.83 -10.64
C ILE A 20 5.26 16.33 -12.02
N PRO A 21 6.18 15.83 -12.86
CA PRO A 21 5.86 15.31 -14.19
C PRO A 21 4.91 14.09 -14.13
N MET A 22 4.68 13.50 -12.95
CA MET A 22 3.70 12.43 -12.73
C MET A 22 2.25 12.87 -12.95
N LEU A 23 1.97 14.18 -12.91
CA LEU A 23 0.63 14.73 -13.12
C LEU A 23 0.30 14.99 -14.61
N THR A 24 1.25 14.80 -15.55
CA THR A 24 0.97 15.04 -16.98
C THR A 24 0.00 14.03 -17.59
N ASP A 25 -0.07 12.83 -17.00
CA ASP A 25 -0.99 11.78 -17.42
C ASP A 25 -2.38 11.98 -16.78
N TYR A 26 -2.54 13.01 -15.93
CA TYR A 26 -3.81 13.41 -15.32
C TYR A 26 -4.54 14.40 -16.23
N SER A 27 -5.80 14.11 -16.57
CA SER A 27 -6.66 15.08 -17.26
C SER A 27 -7.18 16.07 -16.21
N PRO A 28 -6.90 17.39 -16.33
CA PRO A 28 -7.45 18.35 -15.39
C PRO A 28 -8.98 18.35 -15.52
N GLU A 29 -9.67 17.94 -14.46
CA GLU A 29 -11.13 17.90 -14.35
C GLU A 29 -11.72 19.33 -14.25
N VAL A 30 -11.44 20.20 -15.22
CA VAL A 30 -12.24 21.39 -15.41
C VAL A 30 -13.42 20.98 -16.28
N PRO A 31 -14.65 20.90 -15.75
CA PRO A 31 -15.81 20.49 -16.53
C PRO A 31 -15.94 21.44 -17.71
N THR A 32 -15.96 20.92 -18.94
CA THR A 32 -16.19 21.73 -20.13
C THR A 32 -17.53 22.47 -20.07
N SER A 33 -18.50 21.91 -19.35
CA SER A 33 -19.80 22.53 -19.04
C SER A 33 -19.68 23.86 -18.28
N LEU A 34 -18.63 24.05 -17.46
CA LEU A 34 -18.40 25.30 -16.72
C LEU A 34 -18.09 26.48 -17.67
N LEU A 35 -17.47 26.18 -18.82
CA LEU A 35 -17.13 27.16 -19.86
C LEU A 35 -18.23 27.28 -20.92
N GLU A 36 -19.07 26.26 -21.08
CA GLU A 36 -20.25 26.30 -21.94
C GLU A 36 -21.31 27.27 -21.39
N ASP A 37 -21.52 27.32 -20.07
CA ASP A 37 -22.42 28.29 -19.42
C ASP A 37 -21.91 29.75 -19.50
N LEU A 38 -20.64 29.94 -19.86
CA LEU A 38 -20.03 31.26 -20.11
C LEU A 38 -20.16 31.72 -21.58
N LEU A 39 -20.71 30.88 -22.47
CA LEU A 39 -21.07 31.29 -23.82
C LEU A 39 -22.35 32.13 -23.77
N LEU A 40 -22.23 33.43 -23.52
CA LEU A 40 -23.13 34.55 -23.88
C LEU A 40 -22.72 35.75 -22.99
N CYS A 41 -21.94 36.72 -23.43
CA CYS A 41 -22.31 37.73 -24.43
C CYS A 41 -21.07 38.58 -24.77
N LYS A 42 -20.42 38.34 -25.92
CA LYS A 42 -19.85 39.39 -26.81
C LYS A 42 -19.03 38.75 -27.93
N THR A 43 -19.70 38.37 -29.00
CA THR A 43 -19.09 38.19 -30.32
C THR A 43 -19.04 39.49 -31.14
N ALA A 44 -19.17 40.68 -30.51
CA ALA A 44 -19.27 41.95 -31.26
C ALA A 44 -18.33 43.08 -30.83
N SER A 45 -17.41 42.90 -29.87
CA SER A 45 -16.38 43.92 -29.64
C SER A 45 -15.11 43.28 -29.12
N LEU A 46 -13.97 43.70 -29.68
CA LEU A 46 -12.59 43.25 -29.39
C LEU A 46 -12.01 42.31 -30.46
N LEU A 47 -11.90 42.82 -31.68
CA LEU A 47 -10.61 42.70 -32.38
C LEU A 47 -9.61 43.59 -31.62
N PRO A 48 -8.43 43.07 -31.29
CA PRO A 48 -7.28 43.47 -32.08
C PRO A 48 -6.42 42.29 -32.55
N SER A 49 -5.96 42.43 -33.79
CA SER A 49 -4.92 41.68 -34.48
C SER A 49 -3.78 41.18 -33.59
N SER A 50 -3.68 39.86 -33.40
CA SER A 50 -2.40 39.16 -33.23
C SER A 50 -2.58 37.67 -33.56
N PRO A 51 -1.62 36.99 -34.20
CA PRO A 51 -1.68 35.56 -34.46
C PRO A 51 -1.21 34.82 -33.20
N SER A 52 -2.11 34.64 -32.23
CA SER A 52 -1.91 33.70 -31.13
C SER A 52 -2.05 32.26 -31.65
N PRO A 53 -1.19 31.31 -31.25
CA PRO A 53 -1.33 29.93 -31.66
C PRO A 53 -2.63 29.40 -31.07
N ARG A 54 -3.57 29.09 -31.96
CA ARG A 54 -4.78 28.34 -31.63
C ARG A 54 -4.32 27.05 -30.95
N ILE A 55 -4.52 26.95 -29.64
CA ILE A 55 -4.42 25.67 -28.94
C ILE A 55 -5.62 24.87 -29.45
N PRO A 56 -5.43 23.78 -30.20
CA PRO A 56 -6.53 22.92 -30.54
C PRO A 56 -6.94 22.19 -29.26
N LEU A 57 -8.00 22.65 -28.59
CA LEU A 57 -8.79 21.81 -27.70
C LEU A 57 -9.52 20.78 -28.57
N SER A 58 -8.77 19.83 -29.11
CA SER A 58 -9.31 18.68 -29.81
C SER A 58 -8.37 17.52 -29.54
N LEU A 59 -8.55 16.92 -28.36
CA LEU A 59 -8.19 15.54 -28.13
C LEU A 59 -9.50 14.76 -28.02
N PRO A 60 -9.98 14.11 -29.10
CA PRO A 60 -11.05 13.13 -28.99
C PRO A 60 -10.41 11.85 -28.45
N LEU A 61 -10.31 11.74 -27.13
CA LEU A 61 -10.16 10.44 -26.49
C LEU A 61 -11.53 10.03 -25.96
N PRO A 62 -11.94 8.76 -26.15
CA PRO A 62 -13.26 8.29 -25.71
C PRO A 62 -13.41 8.56 -24.22
N VAL A 63 -14.42 9.36 -23.88
CA VAL A 63 -14.73 9.87 -22.53
C VAL A 63 -15.18 8.76 -21.56
N GLU A 64 -15.14 7.49 -21.97
CA GLU A 64 -15.63 6.37 -21.18
C GLU A 64 -14.60 5.72 -20.23
N GLN A 65 -13.31 6.07 -20.31
CA GLN A 65 -12.27 5.36 -19.54
C GLN A 65 -11.59 6.14 -18.42
N LEU A 66 -11.92 7.42 -18.20
CA LEU A 66 -11.19 8.25 -17.22
C LEU A 66 -12.06 8.91 -16.13
N VAL A 67 -13.25 8.39 -15.88
CA VAL A 67 -14.01 8.74 -14.67
C VAL A 67 -13.56 7.83 -13.52
N VAL A 68 -12.29 7.94 -13.13
CA VAL A 68 -11.83 7.40 -11.84
C VAL A 68 -11.52 8.60 -10.98
N GLY A 69 -12.57 9.09 -10.31
CA GLY A 69 -12.42 10.13 -9.31
C GLY A 69 -11.41 9.68 -8.26
N VAL A 70 -10.45 10.55 -7.95
CA VAL A 70 -9.35 10.35 -6.98
C VAL A 70 -9.84 9.96 -5.57
N PHE A 71 -11.14 10.08 -5.30
CA PHE A 71 -11.80 9.78 -4.03
C PHE A 71 -12.74 8.57 -4.08
N SER A 72 -12.73 7.78 -5.15
CA SER A 72 -13.46 6.51 -5.19
C SER A 72 -12.59 5.43 -4.58
N ASP A 73 -13.10 4.71 -3.57
CA ASP A 73 -12.47 3.55 -2.92
C ASP A 73 -12.15 2.39 -3.91
N ASN A 74 -12.47 2.55 -5.18
CA ASN A 74 -12.24 1.57 -6.22
C ASN A 74 -10.88 1.77 -6.92
N HIS A 75 -9.87 1.21 -6.25
CA HIS A 75 -8.75 0.48 -6.85
C HIS A 75 -7.74 1.24 -7.74
N CYS A 76 -6.53 1.34 -7.18
CA CYS A 76 -5.19 1.57 -7.75
C CYS A 76 -4.85 0.95 -9.13
N GLU A 77 -5.76 0.30 -9.83
CA GLU A 77 -5.46 -0.56 -10.98
C GLU A 77 -5.10 0.20 -12.25
N HIS A 78 -5.67 1.39 -12.48
CA HIS A 78 -5.58 2.03 -13.79
C HIS A 78 -4.50 3.11 -13.94
N LEU A 79 -4.06 3.75 -12.85
CA LEU A 79 -3.17 4.92 -12.93
C LEU A 79 -1.87 4.76 -12.14
N TRP A 80 -1.94 4.20 -10.94
CA TRP A 80 -0.77 4.09 -10.05
C TRP A 80 0.14 2.94 -10.44
N CYS A 81 -0.41 1.79 -10.83
CA CYS A 81 0.37 0.63 -11.24
C CYS A 81 1.25 0.87 -12.49
N PRO A 82 0.73 1.45 -13.59
CA PRO A 82 1.57 1.76 -14.76
C PRO A 82 2.63 2.84 -14.46
N LEU A 83 2.29 3.82 -13.63
CA LEU A 83 3.18 4.93 -13.27
C LEU A 83 4.35 4.46 -12.41
N LEU A 84 4.10 3.58 -11.44
CA LEU A 84 5.12 2.96 -10.61
C LEU A 84 6.08 2.09 -11.44
N GLN A 85 5.57 1.47 -12.52
CA GLN A 85 6.38 0.68 -13.46
C GLN A 85 7.22 1.53 -14.41
N ARG A 86 6.82 2.77 -14.70
CA ARG A 86 7.53 3.66 -15.64
C ARG A 86 8.76 4.33 -15.01
N ILE A 87 8.80 4.46 -13.68
CA ILE A 87 9.85 5.18 -12.96
C ILE A 87 10.82 4.19 -12.31
N SER A 88 12.03 4.10 -12.84
CA SER A 88 13.06 3.15 -12.38
C SER A 88 13.49 3.36 -10.92
N SER A 89 13.46 4.59 -10.40
CA SER A 89 13.76 4.88 -9.00
C SER A 89 12.69 4.33 -8.05
N LEU A 90 11.40 4.39 -8.43
CA LEU A 90 10.30 3.82 -7.65
C LEU A 90 10.29 2.29 -7.71
N GLN A 91 10.64 1.70 -8.85
CA GLN A 91 10.84 0.25 -8.96
C GLN A 91 11.98 -0.24 -8.07
N SER A 92 13.11 0.47 -8.06
CA SER A 92 14.25 0.16 -7.19
C SER A 92 13.88 0.27 -5.71
N LEU A 93 13.14 1.33 -5.33
CA LEU A 93 12.64 1.49 -3.97
C LEU A 93 11.67 0.37 -3.59
N LYS A 94 10.72 0.04 -4.45
CA LYS A 94 9.78 -1.06 -4.25
C LYS A 94 10.51 -2.38 -4.05
N SER A 95 11.45 -2.72 -4.93
CA SER A 95 12.24 -3.95 -4.83
C SER A 95 13.06 -4.01 -3.54
N ARG A 96 13.60 -2.88 -3.06
CA ARG A 96 14.29 -2.82 -1.76
C ARG A 96 13.35 -3.09 -0.59
N ILE A 97 12.14 -2.53 -0.62
CA ILE A 97 11.13 -2.77 0.42
C ILE A 97 10.71 -4.23 0.41
N GLU A 98 10.35 -4.78 -0.76
CA GLU A 98 9.96 -6.18 -0.90
C GLU A 98 11.07 -7.13 -0.45
N LYS A 99 12.33 -6.83 -0.77
CA LYS A 99 13.48 -7.62 -0.29
C LYS A 99 13.65 -7.56 1.23
N ALA A 100 13.49 -6.38 1.83
CA ALA A 100 13.57 -6.24 3.28
C ALA A 100 12.45 -7.02 3.99
N VAL A 101 11.22 -6.91 3.49
CA VAL A 101 10.08 -7.68 3.99
C VAL A 101 10.30 -9.17 3.82
N GLN A 102 10.79 -9.62 2.66
CA GLN A 102 11.06 -11.04 2.43
C GLN A 102 12.12 -11.57 3.40
N GLN A 103 13.16 -10.80 3.67
CA GLN A 103 14.18 -11.17 4.66
C GLN A 103 13.58 -11.33 6.06
N GLU A 104 12.75 -10.38 6.51
CA GLU A 104 12.09 -10.47 7.81
C GLU A 104 11.15 -11.68 7.90
N VAL A 105 10.46 -12.01 6.81
CA VAL A 105 9.60 -13.21 6.72
C VAL A 105 10.43 -14.47 6.81
N ASP A 106 11.53 -14.57 6.04
CA ASP A 106 12.41 -15.74 6.03
C ASP A 106 13.02 -15.95 7.44
N GLU A 107 13.49 -14.88 8.10
CA GLU A 107 14.01 -14.93 9.48
C GLU A 107 12.95 -15.43 10.47
N LYS A 108 11.68 -15.02 10.31
CA LYS A 108 10.58 -15.48 11.16
C LYS A 108 10.16 -16.91 10.88
N VAL A 109 10.25 -17.37 9.64
CA VAL A 109 10.01 -18.77 9.28
C VAL A 109 11.08 -19.64 9.92
N ASP A 110 12.36 -19.27 9.82
CA ASP A 110 13.46 -19.99 10.44
C ASP A 110 13.31 -20.06 11.97
N GLU A 111 12.93 -18.95 12.63
CA GLU A 111 12.64 -18.92 14.07
C GLU A 111 11.51 -19.90 14.43
N LEU A 112 10.42 -19.89 13.66
CA LEU A 112 9.27 -20.75 13.90
C LEU A 112 9.60 -22.24 13.68
N GLU A 113 10.38 -22.57 12.65
CA GLU A 113 10.83 -23.94 12.40
C GLU A 113 11.70 -24.47 13.55
N ASN A 114 12.61 -23.64 14.05
CA ASN A 114 13.47 -24.00 15.19
C ASN A 114 12.66 -24.22 16.47
N GLU A 115 11.71 -23.33 16.79
CA GLU A 115 10.85 -23.50 17.97
C GLU A 115 9.91 -24.70 17.82
N ASN A 116 9.39 -24.98 16.62
CA ASN A 116 8.61 -26.19 16.37
C ASN A 116 9.42 -27.47 16.55
N ALA A 117 10.68 -27.49 16.08
CA ALA A 117 11.58 -28.62 16.28
C ALA A 117 11.84 -28.85 17.77
N ARG A 118 12.15 -27.78 18.52
CA ARG A 118 12.34 -27.83 19.97
C ARG A 118 11.09 -28.32 20.69
N TYR A 119 9.91 -27.83 20.32
CA TYR A 119 8.64 -28.27 20.87
C TYR A 119 8.42 -29.77 20.61
N ALA A 120 8.72 -30.26 19.40
CA ALA A 120 8.60 -31.67 19.06
C ALA A 120 9.56 -32.55 19.89
N GLU A 121 10.80 -32.10 20.11
CA GLU A 121 11.78 -32.78 20.95
C GLU A 121 11.32 -32.85 22.42
N LEU A 122 10.90 -31.72 23.01
CA LEU A 122 10.38 -31.66 24.37
C LEU A 122 9.16 -32.56 24.56
N LYS A 123 8.25 -32.57 23.57
CA LYS A 123 7.07 -33.43 23.57
C LYS A 123 7.43 -34.91 23.51
N HIS A 124 8.42 -35.28 22.69
CA HIS A 124 8.90 -36.64 22.60
C HIS A 124 9.60 -37.08 23.90
N GLU A 125 10.40 -36.21 24.51
CA GLU A 125 11.06 -36.47 25.78
C GLU A 125 10.04 -36.64 26.92
N ALA A 126 9.05 -35.75 27.02
CA ALA A 126 7.99 -35.86 28.02
C ALA A 126 7.14 -37.14 27.86
N ALA A 127 6.95 -37.63 26.62
CA ALA A 127 6.26 -38.88 26.36
C ALA A 127 7.05 -40.12 26.81
N ASN A 128 8.38 -40.09 26.71
CA ASN A 128 9.24 -41.23 27.07
C ASN A 128 9.59 -41.31 28.56
N ILE A 129 9.29 -40.26 29.32
CA ILE A 129 9.56 -40.20 30.76
C ILE A 129 8.25 -40.43 31.51
N GLU A 130 8.32 -41.16 32.63
CA GLU A 130 7.22 -41.34 33.56
C GLU A 130 7.36 -40.40 34.77
N HIS A 131 6.24 -40.06 35.41
CA HIS A 131 6.30 -39.34 36.68
C HIS A 131 6.91 -40.25 37.75
N LYS A 132 7.84 -39.71 38.54
CA LYS A 132 8.42 -40.42 39.68
C LYS A 132 7.54 -40.18 40.90
N PHE A 133 6.98 -41.26 41.45
CA PHE A 133 6.24 -41.25 42.70
C PHE A 133 7.08 -41.90 43.80
N GLY A 134 7.16 -41.25 44.96
CA GLY A 134 7.78 -41.79 46.16
C GLY A 134 6.73 -42.26 47.16
N VAL A 135 7.10 -43.15 48.08
CA VAL A 135 6.22 -43.56 49.18
C VAL A 135 6.75 -42.96 50.49
N ASN A 136 5.88 -42.28 51.24
CA ASN A 136 6.26 -41.70 52.52
C ASN A 136 6.28 -42.75 53.65
N ARG A 137 6.78 -42.39 54.84
CA ARG A 137 6.85 -43.29 56.01
C ARG A 137 5.48 -43.83 56.48
N ARG A 138 4.37 -43.24 56.03
CA ARG A 138 3.00 -43.65 56.34
C ARG A 138 2.38 -44.51 55.24
N GLY A 139 3.13 -44.85 54.20
CA GLY A 139 2.67 -45.68 53.08
C GLY A 139 1.90 -44.93 51.99
N TYR A 140 1.79 -43.60 52.06
CA TYR A 140 1.12 -42.82 51.01
C TYR A 140 2.10 -42.47 49.88
N GLU A 141 1.65 -42.66 48.65
CA GLU A 141 2.32 -42.16 47.46
C GLU A 141 2.28 -40.63 47.44
N TYR A 142 3.40 -40.02 47.06
CA TYR A 142 3.48 -38.60 46.79
C TYR A 142 4.27 -38.35 45.51
N HIS A 143 3.87 -37.30 44.81
CA HIS A 143 4.57 -36.81 43.63
C HIS A 143 5.62 -35.79 44.05
N ASP A 144 6.82 -35.87 43.49
CA ASP A 144 7.87 -34.89 43.76
C ASP A 144 7.57 -33.59 43.02
N ASN A 145 7.58 -32.46 43.75
CA ASN A 145 7.43 -31.13 43.16
C ASN A 145 8.52 -30.83 42.13
N ASN A 146 9.68 -31.50 42.20
CA ASN A 146 10.77 -31.38 41.23
C ASN A 146 10.72 -32.46 40.12
N CYS A 147 9.53 -32.97 39.80
CA CYS A 147 9.37 -33.96 38.73
C CYS A 147 9.80 -33.37 37.38
N TYR A 148 10.81 -34.00 36.76
CA TYR A 148 11.35 -33.59 35.46
C TYR A 148 10.29 -33.57 34.35
N LYS A 149 9.40 -34.57 34.31
CA LYS A 149 8.27 -34.58 33.36
C LYS A 149 7.34 -33.38 33.53
N CYS A 150 7.01 -33.01 34.77
CA CYS A 150 6.20 -31.82 35.04
C CYS A 150 6.93 -30.51 34.72
N ALA A 151 8.27 -30.51 34.66
CA ALA A 151 9.02 -29.37 34.17
C ALA A 151 8.89 -29.24 32.65
N LEU A 152 9.07 -30.34 31.91
CA LEU A 152 8.89 -30.38 30.45
C LEU A 152 7.46 -30.02 30.03
N GLU A 153 6.43 -30.54 30.71
CA GLU A 153 5.03 -30.21 30.45
C GLU A 153 4.70 -28.73 30.73
N ARG A 154 5.36 -28.12 31.72
CA ARG A 154 5.27 -26.67 31.96
C ARG A 154 5.88 -25.88 30.81
N GLU A 155 7.04 -26.29 30.29
CA GLU A 155 7.66 -25.66 29.12
C GLU A 155 6.83 -25.85 27.84
N LEU A 156 6.04 -26.91 27.72
CA LEU A 156 5.12 -27.13 26.60
C LEU A 156 3.80 -26.35 26.69
N SER A 157 3.50 -25.73 27.84
CA SER A 157 2.24 -25.01 28.08
C SER A 157 2.38 -23.49 28.09
N THR A 158 3.61 -22.98 28.03
CA THR A 158 3.95 -21.56 27.81
C THR A 158 3.89 -21.20 26.35
#